data_AF-A0AAW0YQ41-F1
#
_entry.id   AF-A0AAW0YQ41-F1
#
_cell.length_a   1.000
_cell.length_b   1.000
_cell.length_c   1.000
_cell.angle_alpha   90.00
_cell.angle_beta   90.00
_cell.angle_gamma   90.00
#
_symmetry.space_group_name_H-M   'P 1'
#
loop_
_entity.id
_entity.type
_entity.pdbx_description
1 polymer ?
#
loop_
_entity_poly.entity_id
_entity_poly.type
_entity_poly.pdbx_seq_one_letter_code
_entity_poly.pdbx_strand_id
1 'polypeptide(L)'
;MQARENSDSDRCYRAMLRAMYPEPSGYRSETGGILKNLRESTTNEKIRNYHKAFYRPENLHVIITGQVELEKVFAALEPMEKKILSKGNRGPFTRPWQSSVPPLVSSVDELVQYPSDTEDTGLVIVAWRGPSSVYQINELLSMGVLMEYLTHSSVSPLPSIFVEVDDPLSSSVQHSCYENSDSACYFEFSGVPHQKINDVKPLLMDTLKRLSTGKTDINMQTMKDIISNLMLRQDSRMETSPHDTVADHIIGDILYGQTCQDMDTRLNKKRWLEHLLHEPYKYWINLIHKYFIEGPSVVVRGVPSIAEATRLEEEEKKRVEARKLELGEEGLKVWKERIEKAKETNETPPPAEMLESVPVPGVESINFHHLRAYSNPLENQPSLKQAEPNLPTHLSQLPIKFQLDDLHSNFVEIIAVLDTSTVPAELRPYLTLLLDLLFESPILREGSIIPYEDIVRELSADTLFRDSTLGLSLNIRQFSCGSYCTNAALILKVEMPKYERGVQWMHEILFKSQFSAHRVKVKATKLINSIGENKRNGPKVLQLMFHDVVFRN
;
A
#
# COMPACT_ATOMS: atom_id res chain seq x y z
N MET A 1 -18.34 -1.53 7.69
CA MET A 1 -18.93 -0.31 7.10
C MET A 1 -19.13 0.83 8.09
N GLN A 2 -19.78 0.61 9.25
CA GLN A 2 -20.05 1.69 10.21
C GLN A 2 -18.80 2.48 10.65
N ALA A 3 -17.67 1.80 10.88
CA ALA A 3 -16.42 2.45 11.28
C ALA A 3 -15.65 3.15 10.14
N ARG A 4 -16.03 2.94 8.87
CA ARG A 4 -15.22 3.37 7.72
C ARG A 4 -15.95 4.21 6.68
N GLU A 5 -17.26 4.06 6.48
CA GLU A 5 -18.01 4.73 5.40
C GLU A 5 -17.87 6.26 5.38
N ASN A 6 -17.67 6.84 6.57
CA ASN A 6 -17.50 8.27 6.80
C ASN A 6 -16.05 8.67 7.10
N SER A 7 -15.07 7.78 6.91
CA SER A 7 -13.66 8.17 6.89
C SER A 7 -13.42 9.17 5.77
N ASP A 8 -12.36 9.95 5.91
CA ASP A 8 -11.89 10.90 4.91
C ASP A 8 -11.63 10.20 3.57
N SER A 9 -10.83 9.11 3.58
CA SER A 9 -10.52 8.32 2.39
C SER A 9 -11.77 7.68 1.75
N ASP A 10 -12.62 6.98 2.50
CA ASP A 10 -13.78 6.28 1.91
C ASP A 10 -14.80 7.28 1.31
N ARG A 11 -15.02 8.45 1.94
CA ARG A 11 -15.89 9.48 1.35
C ARG A 11 -15.32 10.05 0.06
N CYS A 12 -14.02 10.37 0.06
CA CYS A 12 -13.39 11.02 -1.08
C CYS A 12 -13.18 10.06 -2.25
N TYR A 13 -12.75 8.81 -2.01
CA TYR A 13 -12.65 7.81 -3.07
C TYR A 13 -14.01 7.46 -3.66
N ARG A 14 -15.05 7.35 -2.82
CA ARG A 14 -16.41 7.10 -3.33
C ARG A 14 -16.91 8.25 -4.19
N ALA A 15 -16.65 9.50 -3.80
CA ALA A 15 -16.95 10.67 -4.63
C ALA A 15 -16.18 10.62 -5.95
N MET A 16 -14.87 10.39 -5.89
CA MET A 16 -14.00 10.26 -7.06
C MET A 16 -14.50 9.17 -8.02
N LEU A 17 -14.77 7.94 -7.53
CA LEU A 17 -15.22 6.84 -8.37
C LEU A 17 -16.61 7.10 -8.98
N ARG A 18 -17.51 7.76 -8.26
CA ARG A 18 -18.84 8.13 -8.78
C ARG A 18 -18.78 9.18 -9.88
N ALA A 19 -17.89 10.16 -9.73
CA ALA A 19 -17.66 11.17 -10.77
C ALA A 19 -16.88 10.57 -11.95
N MET A 20 -15.92 9.70 -11.68
CA MET A 20 -15.09 9.06 -12.70
C MET A 20 -15.89 8.08 -13.55
N TYR A 21 -16.77 7.28 -12.93
CA TYR A 21 -17.57 6.24 -13.58
C TYR A 21 -19.09 6.59 -13.52
N PRO A 22 -19.63 7.29 -14.53
CA PRO A 22 -21.05 7.61 -14.59
C PRO A 22 -21.95 6.37 -14.65
N GLU A 23 -23.22 6.54 -14.31
CA GLU A 23 -24.23 5.51 -14.55
C GLU A 23 -24.30 5.12 -16.05
N PRO A 24 -24.53 3.85 -16.38
CA PRO A 24 -24.82 2.72 -15.49
C PRO A 24 -23.57 1.91 -15.06
N SER A 25 -22.36 2.47 -15.12
CA SER A 25 -21.14 1.73 -14.79
C SER A 25 -21.17 1.21 -13.36
N GLY A 26 -20.89 -0.07 -13.17
CA GLY A 26 -20.83 -0.65 -11.84
C GLY A 26 -19.62 -0.17 -11.02
N TYR A 27 -18.52 0.27 -11.65
CA TYR A 27 -17.25 0.63 -10.98
C TYR A 27 -17.39 1.80 -9.99
N ARG A 28 -18.49 2.54 -10.07
CA ARG A 28 -18.86 3.58 -9.08
C ARG A 28 -19.38 3.05 -7.75
N SER A 29 -19.67 1.76 -7.68
CA SER A 29 -20.32 1.13 -6.53
C SER A 29 -19.30 0.86 -5.42
N GLU A 30 -19.71 1.12 -4.18
CA GLU A 30 -18.97 0.68 -3.00
C GLU A 30 -19.23 -0.81 -2.79
N THR A 31 -18.29 -1.66 -3.22
CA THR A 31 -18.45 -3.13 -3.18
C THR A 31 -18.40 -3.69 -1.76
N GLY A 32 -17.83 -2.95 -0.80
CA GLY A 32 -17.97 -3.24 0.64
C GLY A 32 -19.37 -2.99 1.20
N GLY A 33 -20.23 -2.30 0.43
CA GLY A 33 -21.58 -1.90 0.79
C GLY A 33 -21.63 -0.54 1.50
N ILE A 34 -22.79 0.12 1.46
CA ILE A 34 -23.06 1.33 2.25
C ILE A 34 -24.17 1.05 3.26
N LEU A 35 -24.10 1.66 4.45
CA LEU A 35 -25.00 1.48 5.57
C LEU A 35 -26.46 1.66 5.15
N LYS A 36 -26.75 2.68 4.34
CA LYS A 36 -28.10 2.91 3.81
C LYS A 36 -28.63 1.66 3.10
N ASN A 37 -27.88 1.17 2.10
CA ASN A 37 -28.30 0.01 1.31
C ASN A 37 -28.38 -1.26 2.17
N LEU A 38 -27.42 -1.45 3.08
CA LEU A 38 -27.40 -2.60 4.01
C LEU A 38 -28.63 -2.62 4.92
N ARG A 39 -29.09 -1.46 5.38
CA ARG A 39 -30.23 -1.32 6.28
C ARG A 39 -31.58 -1.39 5.55
N GLU A 40 -31.66 -0.81 4.35
CA GLU A 40 -32.94 -0.56 3.67
C GLU A 40 -33.23 -1.51 2.51
N SER A 41 -32.18 -2.00 1.84
CA SER A 41 -32.33 -2.67 0.54
C SER A 41 -31.77 -4.08 0.50
N THR A 42 -30.80 -4.42 1.36
CA THR A 42 -30.15 -5.73 1.36
C THR A 42 -31.01 -6.74 2.10
N THR A 43 -31.36 -7.84 1.42
CA THR A 43 -32.16 -8.93 1.99
C THR A 43 -31.48 -10.27 1.76
N ASN A 44 -31.79 -11.27 2.59
CA ASN A 44 -31.30 -12.64 2.40
C ASN A 44 -31.68 -13.21 1.03
N GLU A 45 -32.85 -12.84 0.51
CA GLU A 45 -33.28 -13.21 -0.83
C GLU A 45 -32.37 -12.61 -1.91
N LYS A 46 -32.08 -11.30 -1.84
CA LYS A 46 -31.15 -10.65 -2.78
C LYS A 46 -29.75 -11.27 -2.72
N ILE A 47 -29.25 -11.57 -1.52
CA ILE A 47 -27.94 -12.22 -1.34
C ILE A 47 -27.93 -13.61 -1.99
N ARG A 48 -28.96 -14.44 -1.74
CA ARG A 48 -29.10 -15.77 -2.35
C ARG A 48 -29.24 -15.69 -3.87
N ASN A 49 -30.00 -14.72 -4.37
CA ASN A 49 -30.17 -14.50 -5.80
C ASN A 49 -28.86 -14.06 -6.46
N TYR A 50 -28.11 -13.16 -5.84
CA TYR A 50 -26.78 -12.76 -6.29
C TYR A 50 -25.82 -13.97 -6.33
N HIS A 51 -25.77 -14.74 -5.24
CA HIS A 51 -24.96 -15.97 -5.18
C HIS A 51 -25.34 -16.94 -6.30
N LYS A 52 -26.64 -17.21 -6.49
CA LYS A 52 -27.13 -18.11 -7.54
C LYS A 52 -26.76 -17.60 -8.95
N ALA A 53 -26.76 -16.29 -9.16
CA ALA A 53 -26.46 -15.69 -10.46
C ALA A 53 -24.96 -15.71 -10.79
N PHE A 54 -24.09 -15.44 -9.81
CA PHE A 54 -22.67 -15.13 -10.09
C PHE A 54 -21.66 -16.13 -9.51
N TYR A 55 -22.01 -16.92 -8.49
CA TYR A 55 -21.17 -18.01 -7.95
C TYR A 55 -21.42 -19.30 -8.74
N ARG A 56 -21.32 -19.16 -10.06
CA ARG A 56 -21.53 -20.22 -11.03
C ARG A 56 -20.17 -20.79 -11.48
N PRO A 57 -20.07 -22.09 -11.80
CA PRO A 57 -18.85 -22.67 -12.36
C PRO A 57 -18.38 -21.96 -13.63
N GLU A 58 -19.30 -21.43 -14.44
CA GLU A 58 -18.97 -20.66 -15.65
C GLU A 58 -18.26 -19.31 -15.37
N ASN A 59 -18.24 -18.87 -14.10
CA ASN A 59 -17.59 -17.65 -13.62
C ASN A 59 -16.49 -17.94 -12.58
N LEU A 60 -16.19 -19.21 -12.31
CA LEU A 60 -15.23 -19.64 -11.31
C LEU A 60 -13.87 -19.86 -11.97
N HIS A 61 -12.84 -19.27 -11.37
CA HIS A 61 -11.45 -19.55 -11.72
C HIS A 61 -10.75 -20.04 -10.45
N VAL A 62 -9.88 -21.04 -10.60
CA VAL A 62 -9.06 -21.57 -9.50
C VAL A 62 -7.62 -21.33 -9.89
N ILE A 63 -6.93 -20.49 -9.11
CA ILE A 63 -5.51 -20.22 -9.26
C ILE A 63 -4.78 -21.06 -8.20
N ILE A 64 -3.90 -21.94 -8.66
CA ILE A 64 -3.13 -22.83 -7.79
C ILE A 64 -1.67 -22.40 -7.91
N THR A 65 -1.12 -21.89 -6.81
CA THR A 65 0.27 -21.41 -6.72
C THR A 65 0.94 -21.97 -5.48
N GLY A 66 2.25 -22.23 -5.57
CA GLY A 66 3.06 -22.72 -4.46
C GLY A 66 3.56 -24.15 -4.67
N GLN A 67 4.15 -24.73 -3.62
CA GLN A 67 4.64 -26.11 -3.63
C GLN A 67 3.47 -27.05 -3.33
N VAL A 68 2.89 -27.64 -4.38
CA VAL A 68 1.75 -28.54 -4.26
C VAL A 68 2.00 -29.87 -4.97
N GLU A 69 1.44 -30.94 -4.42
CA GLU A 69 1.37 -32.25 -5.09
C GLU A 69 0.14 -32.26 -6.01
N LEU A 70 0.36 -32.12 -7.32
CA LEU A 70 -0.71 -31.92 -8.30
C LEU A 70 -1.75 -33.04 -8.27
N GLU A 71 -1.33 -34.28 -8.11
CA GLU A 71 -2.20 -35.45 -8.04
C GLU A 71 -3.15 -35.37 -6.84
N LYS A 72 -2.66 -34.92 -5.67
CA LYS A 72 -3.48 -34.73 -4.46
C LYS A 72 -4.47 -33.59 -4.64
N VAL A 73 -4.03 -32.48 -5.25
CA VAL A 73 -4.91 -31.34 -5.53
C VAL A 73 -6.04 -31.75 -6.47
N PHE A 74 -5.73 -32.40 -7.60
CA PHE A 74 -6.75 -32.86 -8.54
C PHE A 74 -7.66 -33.93 -7.94
N ALA A 75 -7.13 -34.87 -7.15
CA ALA A 75 -7.95 -35.83 -6.41
C ALA A 75 -8.92 -35.15 -5.43
N ALA A 76 -8.51 -34.06 -4.77
CA ALA A 76 -9.36 -33.28 -3.87
C ALA A 76 -10.43 -32.47 -4.63
N LEU A 77 -10.13 -32.00 -5.84
CA LEU A 77 -11.07 -31.25 -6.69
C LEU A 77 -12.10 -32.15 -7.39
N GLU A 78 -11.73 -33.39 -7.72
CA GLU A 78 -12.55 -34.31 -8.52
C GLU A 78 -13.98 -34.51 -7.96
N PRO A 79 -14.22 -34.72 -6.65
CA PRO A 79 -15.58 -34.83 -6.12
C PRO A 79 -16.43 -33.58 -6.35
N MET A 80 -15.82 -32.39 -6.27
CA MET A 80 -16.51 -31.12 -6.52
C MET A 80 -16.84 -30.95 -8.00
N GLU A 81 -15.91 -31.29 -8.89
CA GLU A 81 -16.16 -31.30 -10.34
C GLU A 81 -17.28 -32.27 -10.71
N LYS A 82 -17.24 -33.51 -10.22
CA LYS A 82 -18.32 -34.50 -10.41
C LYS A 82 -19.67 -33.97 -9.91
N LYS A 83 -19.69 -33.25 -8.79
CA LYS A 83 -20.90 -32.60 -8.24
C LYS A 83 -21.38 -31.42 -9.10
N ILE A 84 -20.48 -30.67 -9.71
CA ILE A 84 -20.82 -29.59 -10.65
C ILE A 84 -21.41 -30.17 -11.94
N LEU A 85 -20.81 -31.24 -12.46
CA LEU A 85 -21.24 -31.92 -13.68
C LEU A 85 -22.59 -32.60 -13.49
N SER A 86 -22.82 -33.26 -12.35
CA SER A 86 -24.09 -33.95 -12.06
C SER A 86 -25.31 -33.03 -12.00
N LYS A 87 -25.11 -31.72 -11.77
CA LYS A 87 -26.18 -30.71 -11.82
C LYS A 87 -26.61 -30.31 -13.23
N GLY A 88 -25.90 -30.74 -14.27
CA GLY A 88 -26.25 -30.50 -15.67
C GLY A 88 -26.25 -29.04 -16.09
N ASN A 89 -27.01 -28.74 -17.16
CA ASN A 89 -27.11 -27.42 -17.77
C ASN A 89 -27.74 -26.40 -16.81
N ARG A 90 -27.13 -25.22 -16.71
CA ARG A 90 -27.55 -24.11 -15.84
C ARG A 90 -28.14 -22.92 -16.61
N GLY A 91 -28.39 -23.08 -17.91
CA GLY A 91 -28.90 -22.03 -18.78
C GLY A 91 -27.82 -21.02 -19.19
N PRO A 92 -28.17 -20.01 -20.00
CA PRO A 92 -27.24 -19.01 -20.49
C PRO A 92 -26.55 -18.29 -19.33
N PHE A 93 -25.30 -17.88 -19.55
CA PHE A 93 -24.51 -17.11 -18.60
C PHE A 93 -23.99 -15.86 -19.28
N THR A 94 -24.22 -14.71 -18.64
CA THR A 94 -23.61 -13.44 -19.03
C THR A 94 -22.57 -13.12 -17.97
N ARG A 95 -21.30 -13.08 -18.39
CA ARG A 95 -20.22 -12.67 -17.51
C ARG A 95 -20.46 -11.24 -17.03
N PRO A 96 -20.45 -10.97 -15.72
CA PRO A 96 -20.72 -9.63 -15.21
C PRO A 96 -19.56 -8.68 -15.51
N TRP A 97 -19.82 -7.36 -15.44
CA TRP A 97 -18.80 -6.31 -15.57
C TRP A 97 -18.11 -6.23 -16.93
N GLN A 98 -18.76 -6.74 -17.98
CA GLN A 98 -18.26 -6.69 -19.37
C GLN A 98 -18.85 -5.54 -20.19
N SER A 99 -19.78 -4.75 -19.61
CA SER A 99 -20.37 -3.58 -20.28
C SER A 99 -19.33 -2.48 -20.47
N SER A 100 -19.39 -1.78 -21.60
CA SER A 100 -18.54 -0.60 -21.85
C SER A 100 -18.71 0.44 -20.75
N VAL A 101 -17.61 1.12 -20.40
CA VAL A 101 -17.65 2.21 -19.45
C VAL A 101 -18.10 3.48 -20.17
N PRO A 102 -19.08 4.23 -19.64
CA PRO A 102 -19.43 5.53 -20.19
C PRO A 102 -18.22 6.49 -20.19
N PRO A 103 -18.03 7.29 -21.25
CA PRO A 103 -16.93 8.23 -21.31
C PRO A 103 -17.08 9.34 -20.25
N LEU A 104 -15.96 9.80 -19.72
CA LEU A 104 -15.91 11.02 -18.91
C LEU A 104 -15.90 12.22 -19.86
N VAL A 105 -17.00 12.97 -19.95
CA VAL A 105 -17.18 14.05 -20.95
C VAL A 105 -16.67 15.41 -20.50
N SER A 106 -16.57 15.65 -19.19
CA SER A 106 -16.18 16.94 -18.63
C SER A 106 -15.45 16.77 -17.31
N SER A 107 -14.63 17.76 -16.95
CA SER A 107 -13.99 17.78 -15.64
C SER A 107 -15.03 18.01 -14.52
N VAL A 108 -14.77 17.43 -13.35
CA VAL A 108 -15.61 17.56 -12.15
C VAL A 108 -14.76 18.11 -11.00
N ASP A 109 -15.34 18.96 -10.17
CA ASP A 109 -14.72 19.48 -8.94
C ASP A 109 -15.73 19.36 -7.80
N GLU A 110 -15.46 18.44 -6.87
CA GLU A 110 -16.33 18.16 -5.73
C GLU A 110 -15.66 18.53 -4.42
N LEU A 111 -16.38 19.28 -3.57
CA LEU A 111 -16.03 19.49 -2.17
C LEU A 111 -16.74 18.42 -1.34
N VAL A 112 -15.95 17.60 -0.64
CA VAL A 112 -16.46 16.51 0.19
C VAL A 112 -16.11 16.79 1.63
N GLN A 113 -17.12 17.06 2.45
CA GLN A 113 -16.94 17.15 3.89
C GLN A 113 -16.84 15.74 4.49
N TYR A 114 -16.09 15.56 5.56
CA TYR A 114 -16.12 14.33 6.36
C TYR A 114 -16.09 14.66 7.86
N PRO A 115 -16.71 13.85 8.72
CA PRO A 115 -16.72 14.11 10.15
C PRO A 115 -15.31 14.07 10.74
N SER A 116 -14.97 15.08 11.53
CA SER A 116 -13.71 15.15 12.26
C SER A 116 -13.83 15.99 13.54
N ASP A 117 -12.95 15.74 14.50
CA ASP A 117 -12.88 16.51 15.76
C ASP A 117 -12.04 17.80 15.62
N THR A 118 -11.26 17.93 14.54
CA THR A 118 -10.51 19.15 14.19
C THR A 118 -10.66 19.47 12.72
N GLU A 119 -10.35 20.70 12.32
CA GLU A 119 -10.51 21.16 10.93
C GLU A 119 -9.17 21.57 10.27
N ASP A 120 -8.06 21.01 10.76
CA ASP A 120 -6.70 21.49 10.45
C ASP A 120 -6.21 21.09 9.05
N THR A 121 -6.32 19.80 8.71
CA THR A 121 -5.78 19.24 7.46
C THR A 121 -6.80 18.36 6.74
N GLY A 122 -6.87 18.54 5.42
CA GLY A 122 -7.70 17.79 4.49
C GLY A 122 -6.89 16.86 3.59
N LEU A 123 -7.57 16.36 2.56
CA LEU A 123 -6.97 15.59 1.48
C LEU A 123 -7.48 16.10 0.14
N VAL A 124 -6.65 16.04 -0.90
CA VAL A 124 -7.05 16.38 -2.27
C VAL A 124 -6.71 15.23 -3.19
N ILE A 125 -7.67 14.78 -3.98
CA ILE A 125 -7.48 13.77 -5.01
C ILE A 125 -7.70 14.42 -6.36
N VAL A 126 -6.77 14.24 -7.29
CA VAL A 126 -6.90 14.64 -8.69
C VAL A 126 -6.75 13.40 -9.56
N ALA A 127 -7.80 13.07 -10.31
CA ALA A 127 -7.92 11.81 -11.02
C ALA A 127 -8.28 12.01 -12.50
N TRP A 128 -7.84 11.09 -13.34
CA TRP A 128 -8.13 11.05 -14.78
C TRP A 128 -8.56 9.65 -15.20
N ARG A 129 -9.33 9.61 -16.28
CA ARG A 129 -9.59 8.40 -17.05
C ARG A 129 -8.29 7.97 -17.73
N GLY A 130 -7.73 6.82 -17.33
CA GLY A 130 -6.46 6.32 -17.85
C GLY A 130 -6.61 5.35 -19.02
N PRO A 131 -5.52 4.69 -19.46
CA PRO A 131 -5.55 3.67 -20.50
C PRO A 131 -6.45 2.47 -20.13
N SER A 132 -7.03 1.82 -21.14
CA SER A 132 -7.87 0.63 -20.93
C SER A 132 -7.03 -0.59 -20.52
N SER A 133 -7.42 -1.30 -19.45
CA SER A 133 -6.76 -2.57 -19.06
C SER A 133 -7.07 -3.72 -20.02
N VAL A 134 -8.08 -3.56 -20.88
CA VAL A 134 -8.54 -4.54 -21.86
C VAL A 134 -7.82 -4.37 -23.20
N TYR A 135 -7.64 -3.12 -23.66
CA TYR A 135 -7.12 -2.84 -25.01
C TYR A 135 -5.77 -2.10 -25.03
N GLN A 136 -5.34 -1.54 -23.90
CA GLN A 136 -4.18 -0.65 -23.82
C GLN A 136 -3.29 -0.99 -22.60
N ILE A 137 -3.15 -2.28 -22.27
CA ILE A 137 -2.38 -2.74 -21.09
C ILE A 137 -0.95 -2.20 -21.09
N ASN A 138 -0.27 -2.17 -22.23
CA ASN A 138 1.08 -1.62 -22.37
C ASN A 138 1.13 -0.14 -21.97
N GLU A 139 0.17 0.65 -22.45
CA GLU A 139 0.07 2.08 -22.12
C GLU A 139 -0.29 2.30 -20.66
N LEU A 140 -1.11 1.42 -20.06
CA LEU A 140 -1.42 1.42 -18.63
C LEU A 140 -0.17 1.15 -17.77
N LEU A 141 0.63 0.17 -18.14
CA LEU A 141 1.89 -0.13 -17.45
C LEU A 141 2.87 1.04 -17.57
N SER A 142 2.98 1.66 -18.74
CA SER A 142 3.77 2.88 -18.93
C SER A 142 3.26 4.05 -18.10
N MET A 143 1.94 4.24 -18.00
CA MET A 143 1.33 5.24 -17.12
C MET A 143 1.76 5.02 -15.66
N GLY A 144 1.77 3.76 -15.19
CA GLY A 144 2.25 3.43 -13.85
C GLY A 144 3.72 3.83 -13.62
N VAL A 145 4.61 3.60 -14.59
CA VAL A 145 6.02 4.02 -14.52
C VAL A 145 6.16 5.55 -14.50
N LEU A 146 5.39 6.25 -15.33
CA LEU A 146 5.37 7.71 -15.35
C LEU A 146 4.91 8.29 -14.01
N MET A 147 3.86 7.73 -13.42
CA MET A 147 3.35 8.18 -12.13
C MET A 147 4.33 7.87 -10.99
N GLU A 148 5.00 6.72 -11.04
CA GLU A 148 6.13 6.42 -10.14
C GLU A 148 7.23 7.48 -10.30
N TYR A 149 7.64 7.83 -11.52
CA TYR A 149 8.62 8.91 -11.76
C TYR A 149 8.24 10.22 -11.09
N LEU A 150 6.96 10.60 -11.17
CA LEU A 150 6.43 11.84 -10.62
C LEU A 150 6.41 11.86 -9.08
N THR A 151 6.35 10.71 -8.40
CA THR A 151 6.17 10.64 -6.93
C THR A 151 7.17 9.79 -6.16
N HIS A 152 8.12 9.11 -6.82
CA HIS A 152 8.96 8.06 -6.23
C HIS A 152 9.71 8.45 -4.94
N SER A 153 10.22 9.68 -4.85
CA SER A 153 11.08 10.11 -3.73
C SER A 153 10.94 11.61 -3.44
N SER A 154 11.58 12.11 -2.38
CA SER A 154 11.60 13.54 -2.01
C SER A 154 12.14 14.46 -3.10
N VAL A 155 12.92 13.93 -4.05
CA VAL A 155 13.45 14.68 -5.20
C VAL A 155 12.64 14.50 -6.48
N SER A 156 11.59 13.67 -6.45
CA SER A 156 10.69 13.52 -7.58
C SER A 156 9.89 14.82 -7.82
N PRO A 157 9.38 15.05 -9.05
CA PRO A 157 8.74 16.32 -9.40
C PRO A 157 7.61 16.75 -8.45
N LEU A 158 6.71 15.86 -8.03
CA LEU A 158 5.60 16.26 -7.15
C LEU A 158 6.04 16.41 -5.69
N PRO A 159 6.75 15.47 -5.04
CA PRO A 159 7.20 15.67 -3.66
C PRO A 159 8.10 16.89 -3.48
N SER A 160 9.02 17.17 -4.43
CA SER A 160 9.93 18.32 -4.35
C SER A 160 9.22 19.68 -4.40
N ILE A 161 8.05 19.75 -5.04
CA ILE A 161 7.25 20.97 -5.20
C ILE A 161 6.22 21.12 -4.09
N PHE A 162 5.59 20.02 -3.66
CA PHE A 162 4.42 20.06 -2.77
C PHE A 162 4.76 19.82 -1.29
N VAL A 163 5.85 19.10 -1.02
CA VAL A 163 6.17 18.57 0.32
C VAL A 163 7.51 19.10 0.82
N GLU A 164 8.55 19.05 -0.02
CA GLU A 164 9.93 19.30 0.40
C GLU A 164 10.34 20.77 0.26
N VAL A 165 9.42 21.68 0.57
CA VAL A 165 9.58 23.15 0.52
C VAL A 165 9.32 23.78 1.89
N ASP A 166 9.70 25.05 2.07
CA ASP A 166 9.55 25.78 3.34
C ASP A 166 8.09 25.92 3.81
N ASP A 167 7.16 26.07 2.85
CA ASP A 167 5.73 26.26 3.11
C ASP A 167 4.89 25.21 2.33
N PRO A 168 4.91 23.93 2.76
CA PRO A 168 4.37 22.83 1.97
C PRO A 168 2.84 22.93 1.80
N LEU A 169 2.36 22.43 0.66
CA LEU A 169 0.92 22.27 0.39
C LEU A 169 0.37 20.94 0.94
N SER A 170 1.21 19.92 1.11
CA SER A 170 0.79 18.59 1.61
C SER A 170 1.86 17.93 2.48
N SER A 171 1.47 16.95 3.29
CA SER A 171 2.38 16.09 4.06
C SER A 171 3.01 15.01 3.19
N SER A 172 2.28 14.57 2.15
CA SER A 172 2.71 13.55 1.21
C SER A 172 1.99 13.71 -0.14
N VAL A 173 2.55 13.07 -1.16
CA VAL A 173 1.91 12.88 -2.46
C VAL A 173 2.06 11.42 -2.84
N GLN A 174 0.95 10.76 -3.16
CA GLN A 174 0.91 9.38 -3.61
C GLN A 174 0.19 9.28 -4.95
N HIS A 175 0.38 8.17 -5.64
CA HIS A 175 -0.36 7.87 -6.85
C HIS A 175 -0.92 6.45 -6.81
N SER A 176 -1.95 6.20 -7.61
CA SER A 176 -2.44 4.86 -7.88
C SER A 176 -3.28 4.85 -9.16
N CYS A 177 -3.53 3.66 -9.69
CA CYS A 177 -4.47 3.43 -10.77
C CYS A 177 -5.40 2.28 -10.41
N TYR A 178 -6.71 2.50 -10.51
CA TYR A 178 -7.68 1.40 -10.56
C TYR A 178 -7.59 0.73 -11.91
N GLU A 179 -7.13 -0.53 -11.93
CA GLU A 179 -7.13 -1.38 -13.10
C GLU A 179 -8.55 -1.87 -13.42
N ASN A 180 -9.42 -0.95 -13.81
CA ASN A 180 -10.73 -1.24 -14.39
C ASN A 180 -10.60 -1.32 -15.92
N SER A 181 -11.63 -1.86 -16.60
CA SER A 181 -11.62 -1.99 -18.07
C SER A 181 -11.23 -0.69 -18.79
N ASP A 182 -11.68 0.44 -18.26
CA ASP A 182 -11.09 1.75 -18.48
C ASP A 182 -10.60 2.28 -17.13
N SER A 183 -9.29 2.44 -16.98
CA SER A 183 -8.67 2.70 -15.68
C SER A 183 -8.98 4.10 -15.12
N ALA A 184 -8.78 4.27 -13.82
CA ALA A 184 -8.82 5.57 -13.16
C ALA A 184 -7.50 5.79 -12.42
N CYS A 185 -6.69 6.71 -12.91
CA CYS A 185 -5.38 7.03 -12.36
C CYS A 185 -5.43 8.36 -11.63
N TYR A 186 -4.85 8.43 -10.43
CA TYR A 186 -4.98 9.61 -9.58
C TYR A 186 -3.70 9.90 -8.77
N PHE A 187 -3.56 11.18 -8.41
CA PHE A 187 -2.66 11.63 -7.37
C PHE A 187 -3.47 11.99 -6.14
N GLU A 188 -2.99 11.56 -4.97
CA GLU A 188 -3.54 11.93 -3.68
C GLU A 188 -2.54 12.79 -2.91
N PHE A 189 -3.01 13.91 -2.39
CA PHE A 189 -2.28 14.83 -1.53
C PHE A 189 -2.91 14.74 -0.14
N SER A 190 -2.20 14.16 0.81
CA SER A 190 -2.65 14.01 2.19
C SER A 190 -2.09 15.12 3.08
N GLY A 191 -2.74 15.40 4.20
CA GLY A 191 -2.25 16.38 5.17
C GLY A 191 -2.20 17.80 4.63
N VAL A 192 -3.11 18.14 3.72
CA VAL A 192 -3.19 19.46 3.08
C VAL A 192 -3.77 20.46 4.07
N PRO A 193 -3.08 21.54 4.47
CA PRO A 193 -3.65 22.53 5.38
C PRO A 193 -4.96 23.09 4.81
N HIS A 194 -6.00 23.21 5.65
CA HIS A 194 -7.36 23.54 5.22
C HIS A 194 -7.44 24.72 4.24
N GLN A 195 -6.73 25.80 4.59
CA GLN A 195 -6.64 27.05 3.84
C GLN A 195 -5.96 26.92 2.45
N LYS A 196 -5.19 25.85 2.23
CA LYS A 196 -4.41 25.58 1.01
C LYS A 196 -5.05 24.56 0.07
N ILE A 197 -6.21 24.00 0.42
CA ILE A 197 -6.88 22.94 -0.33
C ILE A 197 -7.16 23.32 -1.79
N ASN A 198 -7.50 24.58 -2.04
CA ASN A 198 -7.81 25.06 -3.38
C ASN A 198 -6.56 25.28 -4.25
N ASP A 199 -5.36 25.31 -3.65
CA ASP A 199 -4.11 25.63 -4.34
C ASP A 199 -3.47 24.38 -4.98
N VAL A 200 -3.85 23.19 -4.52
CA VAL A 200 -3.27 21.91 -4.97
C VAL A 200 -3.48 21.67 -6.46
N LYS A 201 -4.73 21.74 -6.95
CA LYS A 201 -5.05 21.47 -8.37
C LYS A 201 -4.36 22.48 -9.31
N PRO A 202 -4.41 23.80 -9.09
CA PRO A 202 -3.68 24.76 -9.92
C PRO A 202 -2.19 24.47 -10.01
N LEU A 203 -1.52 24.20 -8.88
CA LEU A 203 -0.09 23.92 -8.87
C LEU A 203 0.25 22.60 -9.59
N LEU A 204 -0.60 21.57 -9.44
CA LEU A 204 -0.40 20.29 -10.10
C LEU A 204 -0.52 20.44 -11.61
N MET A 205 -1.54 21.16 -12.07
CA MET A 205 -1.73 21.42 -13.49
C MET A 205 -0.62 22.28 -14.09
N ASP A 206 -0.11 23.27 -13.36
CA ASP A 206 1.07 24.03 -13.81
C ASP A 206 2.30 23.12 -13.93
N THR A 207 2.56 22.30 -12.93
CA THR A 207 3.69 21.36 -12.91
C THR A 207 3.63 20.40 -14.10
N LEU A 208 2.47 19.77 -14.33
CA LEU A 208 2.27 18.85 -15.45
C LEU A 208 2.37 19.55 -16.81
N LYS A 209 1.87 20.79 -16.94
CA LYS A 209 2.02 21.59 -18.16
C LYS A 209 3.48 21.95 -18.43
N ARG A 210 4.25 22.32 -17.40
CA ARG A 210 5.68 22.64 -17.55
C ARG A 210 6.48 21.44 -18.01
N LEU A 211 6.20 20.25 -17.45
CA LEU A 211 6.76 18.99 -17.92
C LEU A 211 6.36 18.73 -19.37
N SER A 212 5.05 18.74 -19.67
CA SER A 212 4.53 18.45 -21.02
C SER A 212 5.03 19.41 -22.11
N THR A 213 5.36 20.65 -21.77
CA THR A 213 5.87 21.66 -22.71
C THR A 213 7.39 21.70 -22.80
N GLY A 214 8.10 20.88 -22.02
CA GLY A 214 9.57 20.89 -21.94
C GLY A 214 10.15 22.15 -21.27
N LYS A 215 9.34 22.92 -20.54
CA LYS A 215 9.84 24.00 -19.67
C LYS A 215 10.56 23.47 -18.44
N THR A 216 10.18 22.27 -18.02
CA THR A 216 10.87 21.47 -17.02
C THR A 216 11.14 20.12 -17.66
N ASP A 217 12.40 19.70 -17.68
CA ASP A 217 12.78 18.44 -18.34
C ASP A 217 12.43 17.21 -17.50
N ILE A 218 11.96 16.16 -18.17
CA ILE A 218 11.96 14.81 -17.62
C ILE A 218 13.40 14.30 -17.64
N ASN A 219 13.96 14.09 -16.46
CA ASN A 219 15.27 13.48 -16.30
C ASN A 219 15.22 11.99 -16.72
N MET A 220 15.67 11.70 -17.93
CA MET A 220 15.66 10.36 -18.50
C MET A 220 16.62 9.39 -17.80
N GLN A 221 17.66 9.88 -17.12
CA GLN A 221 18.50 9.00 -16.31
C GLN A 221 17.71 8.51 -15.09
N THR A 222 17.05 9.42 -14.37
CA THR A 222 16.17 9.05 -13.25
C THR A 222 15.03 8.13 -13.68
N MET A 223 14.45 8.35 -14.88
CA MET A 223 13.46 7.42 -15.44
C MET A 223 14.02 6.00 -15.61
N LYS A 224 15.23 5.87 -16.15
CA LYS A 224 15.91 4.57 -16.30
C LYS A 224 16.23 3.92 -14.96
N ASP A 225 16.67 4.71 -13.98
CA ASP A 225 16.97 4.22 -12.64
C ASP A 225 15.70 3.66 -11.97
N ILE A 226 14.56 4.37 -12.11
CA ILE A 226 13.25 3.90 -11.62
C ILE A 226 12.80 2.62 -12.32
N ILE A 227 12.90 2.55 -13.65
CA ILE A 227 12.57 1.33 -14.40
C ILE A 227 13.43 0.16 -13.93
N SER A 228 14.72 0.39 -13.71
CA SER A 228 15.66 -0.62 -13.21
C SER A 228 15.29 -1.11 -11.82
N ASN A 229 14.93 -0.19 -10.92
CA ASN A 229 14.42 -0.54 -9.59
C ASN A 229 13.10 -1.30 -9.63
N LEU A 230 12.19 -0.97 -10.55
CA LEU A 230 10.94 -1.71 -10.71
C LEU A 230 11.19 -3.16 -11.15
N MET A 231 12.21 -3.39 -11.98
CA MET A 231 12.64 -4.75 -12.35
C MET A 231 13.20 -5.50 -11.13
N LEU A 232 14.09 -4.87 -10.37
CA LEU A 232 14.66 -5.46 -9.16
C LEU A 232 13.59 -5.74 -8.09
N ARG A 233 12.60 -4.86 -7.92
CA ARG A 233 11.43 -5.08 -7.05
C ARG A 233 10.59 -6.27 -7.52
N GLN A 234 10.42 -6.45 -8.82
CA GLN A 234 9.73 -7.63 -9.37
C GLN A 234 10.48 -8.92 -9.01
N ASP A 235 11.80 -8.95 -9.21
CA ASP A 235 12.64 -10.09 -8.87
C ASP A 235 12.61 -10.37 -7.35
N SER A 236 12.70 -9.33 -6.50
CA SER A 236 12.58 -9.47 -5.05
C SER A 236 11.21 -9.99 -4.60
N ARG A 237 10.12 -9.62 -5.29
CA ARG A 237 8.78 -10.15 -5.00
C ARG A 237 8.66 -11.62 -5.40
N MET A 238 9.31 -12.04 -6.48
CA MET A 238 9.36 -13.44 -6.86
C MET A 238 10.13 -14.31 -5.85
N GLU A 239 11.10 -13.76 -5.12
CA GLU A 239 11.75 -14.49 -4.02
C GLU A 239 10.91 -14.52 -2.74
N THR A 240 10.26 -13.40 -2.39
CA THR A 240 9.62 -13.23 -1.07
C THR A 240 8.13 -13.59 -1.03
N SER A 241 7.42 -13.43 -2.14
CA SER A 241 5.98 -13.70 -2.25
C SER A 241 5.61 -14.14 -3.69
N PRO A 242 6.21 -15.24 -4.22
CA PRO A 242 5.97 -15.66 -5.61
C PRO A 242 4.52 -16.04 -5.89
N HIS A 243 3.83 -16.65 -4.92
CA HIS A 243 2.45 -17.10 -5.08
C HIS A 243 1.51 -15.93 -5.30
N ASP A 244 1.54 -14.93 -4.41
CA ASP A 244 0.76 -13.70 -4.54
C ASP A 244 1.14 -12.94 -5.81
N THR A 245 2.43 -12.85 -6.10
CA THR A 245 2.92 -12.14 -7.30
C THR A 245 2.35 -12.74 -8.57
N VAL A 246 2.37 -14.07 -8.74
CA VAL A 246 1.79 -14.72 -9.92
C VAL A 246 0.27 -14.59 -9.92
N ALA A 247 -0.37 -14.85 -8.77
CA ALA A 247 -1.83 -14.82 -8.65
C ALA A 247 -2.42 -13.45 -9.02
N ASP A 248 -1.81 -12.35 -8.54
CA ASP A 248 -2.28 -10.98 -8.82
C ASP A 248 -2.29 -10.68 -10.33
N HIS A 249 -1.23 -11.05 -11.05
CA HIS A 249 -1.15 -10.85 -12.50
C HIS A 249 -2.17 -11.69 -13.26
N ILE A 250 -2.41 -12.94 -12.82
CA ILE A 250 -3.42 -13.83 -13.40
C ILE A 250 -4.83 -13.33 -13.12
N ILE A 251 -5.11 -12.76 -11.94
CA ILE A 251 -6.43 -12.16 -11.64
C ILE A 251 -6.73 -11.03 -12.63
N GLY A 252 -5.76 -10.15 -12.89
CA GLY A 252 -5.91 -9.10 -13.90
C GLY A 252 -6.17 -9.64 -15.30
N ASP A 253 -5.48 -10.71 -15.69
CA ASP A 253 -5.68 -11.38 -16.98
C ASP A 253 -7.07 -12.05 -17.08
N ILE A 254 -7.49 -12.77 -16.03
CA ILE A 254 -8.83 -13.34 -15.98
C ILE A 254 -9.87 -12.25 -16.18
N LEU A 255 -9.74 -11.11 -15.49
CA LEU A 255 -10.71 -10.03 -15.54
C LEU A 255 -10.76 -9.32 -16.90
N TYR A 256 -9.60 -9.08 -17.53
CA TYR A 256 -9.50 -8.15 -18.67
C TYR A 256 -8.70 -8.64 -19.88
N GLY A 257 -7.94 -9.71 -19.75
CA GLY A 257 -7.16 -10.31 -20.83
C GLY A 257 -8.04 -10.85 -21.96
N GLN A 258 -7.62 -10.63 -23.20
CA GLN A 258 -8.31 -11.10 -24.40
C GLN A 258 -7.51 -12.14 -25.17
N THR A 259 -6.19 -12.11 -25.02
CA THR A 259 -5.25 -12.94 -25.77
C THR A 259 -4.15 -13.51 -24.87
N CYS A 260 -3.50 -14.58 -25.31
CA CYS A 260 -2.33 -15.11 -24.61
C CYS A 260 -1.18 -14.08 -24.51
N GLN A 261 -1.15 -13.08 -25.39
CA GLN A 261 -0.15 -12.01 -25.33
C GLN A 261 -0.41 -11.04 -24.17
N ASP A 262 -1.67 -10.83 -23.79
CA ASP A 262 -2.02 -9.99 -22.62
C ASP A 262 -1.54 -10.69 -21.35
N MET A 263 -1.80 -11.99 -21.24
CA MET A 263 -1.30 -12.82 -20.14
C MET A 263 0.23 -12.83 -20.09
N ASP A 264 0.91 -12.99 -21.24
CA ASP A 264 2.37 -12.94 -21.32
C ASP A 264 2.90 -11.57 -20.84
N THR A 265 2.28 -10.47 -21.26
CA THR A 265 2.64 -9.11 -20.83
C THR A 265 2.50 -8.93 -19.32
N ARG A 266 1.39 -9.42 -18.75
CA ARG A 266 1.12 -9.34 -17.31
C ARG A 266 2.13 -10.15 -16.50
N LEU A 267 2.38 -11.39 -16.87
CA LEU A 267 3.29 -12.29 -16.15
C LEU A 267 4.76 -11.90 -16.34
N ASN A 268 5.15 -11.43 -17.52
CA ASN A 268 6.53 -11.10 -17.86
C ASN A 268 6.80 -9.59 -17.74
N LYS A 269 6.30 -8.97 -16.68
CA LYS A 269 6.45 -7.52 -16.42
C LYS A 269 7.89 -7.01 -16.57
N LYS A 270 8.89 -7.83 -16.21
CA LYS A 270 10.31 -7.49 -16.39
C LYS A 270 10.68 -7.24 -17.85
N ARG A 271 10.24 -8.09 -18.78
CA ARG A 271 10.48 -7.90 -20.24
C ARG A 271 9.86 -6.60 -20.73
N TRP A 272 8.68 -6.26 -20.22
CA TRP A 272 8.05 -4.99 -20.55
C TRP A 272 8.85 -3.78 -20.02
N LEU A 273 9.34 -3.85 -18.78
CA LEU A 273 10.20 -2.80 -18.22
C LEU A 273 11.51 -2.64 -19.01
N GLU A 274 12.12 -3.74 -19.48
CA GLU A 274 13.31 -3.70 -20.34
C GLU A 274 13.04 -2.96 -21.67
N HIS A 275 11.85 -3.13 -22.25
CA HIS A 275 11.43 -2.35 -23.42
C HIS A 275 11.35 -0.85 -23.09
N LEU A 276 10.77 -0.48 -21.95
CA LEU A 276 10.60 0.92 -21.54
C LEU A 276 11.92 1.67 -21.31
N LEU A 277 13.04 0.97 -21.04
CA LEU A 277 14.38 1.60 -20.95
C LEU A 277 14.80 2.31 -22.26
N HIS A 278 14.22 1.91 -23.38
CA HIS A 278 14.55 2.39 -24.72
C HIS A 278 13.56 3.44 -25.23
N GLU A 279 12.46 3.69 -24.51
CA GLU A 279 11.47 4.68 -24.91
C GLU A 279 12.05 6.11 -24.83
N PRO A 280 11.89 6.92 -25.89
CA PRO A 280 12.47 8.25 -25.93
C PRO A 280 11.70 9.22 -25.03
N TYR A 281 12.34 10.33 -24.67
CA TYR A 281 11.73 11.45 -23.94
C TYR A 281 10.30 11.82 -24.42
N LYS A 282 10.10 11.86 -25.75
CA LYS A 282 8.81 12.22 -26.36
C LYS A 282 7.68 11.24 -26.00
N TYR A 283 7.99 9.97 -25.76
CA TYR A 283 7.00 8.96 -25.35
C TYR A 283 6.32 9.36 -24.04
N TRP A 284 7.12 9.70 -23.02
CA TRP A 284 6.64 10.10 -21.70
C TRP A 284 5.87 11.42 -21.72
N ILE A 285 6.35 12.39 -22.50
CA ILE A 285 5.65 13.67 -22.69
C ILE A 285 4.28 13.47 -23.33
N ASN A 286 4.17 12.59 -24.33
CA ASN A 286 2.90 12.29 -24.97
C ASN A 286 1.89 11.67 -23.99
N LEU A 287 2.34 10.83 -23.04
CA LEU A 287 1.48 10.28 -22.00
C LEU A 287 0.93 11.37 -21.07
N ILE A 288 1.79 12.29 -20.61
CA ILE A 288 1.36 13.43 -19.79
C ILE A 288 0.35 14.27 -20.57
N HIS A 289 0.64 14.60 -21.83
CA HIS A 289 -0.23 15.42 -22.66
C HIS A 289 -1.60 14.77 -22.87
N LYS A 290 -1.61 13.52 -23.35
CA LYS A 290 -2.82 12.78 -23.70
C LYS A 290 -3.77 12.61 -22.52
N TYR A 291 -3.25 12.19 -21.37
CA TYR A 291 -4.10 11.83 -20.24
C TYR A 291 -4.29 12.94 -19.22
N PHE A 292 -3.24 13.67 -18.88
CA PHE A 292 -3.30 14.65 -17.80
C PHE A 292 -3.62 16.07 -18.27
N ILE A 293 -3.20 16.46 -19.49
CA ILE A 293 -3.41 17.82 -20.01
C ILE A 293 -4.70 17.92 -20.83
N GLU A 294 -4.91 17.02 -21.79
CA GLU A 294 -6.11 17.01 -22.65
C GLU A 294 -7.30 16.33 -21.97
N GLY A 295 -7.04 15.33 -21.13
CA GLY A 295 -8.06 14.54 -20.48
C GLY A 295 -8.87 15.32 -19.44
N PRO A 296 -10.20 15.12 -19.36
CA PRO A 296 -11.00 15.67 -18.27
C PRO A 296 -10.54 15.08 -16.92
N SER A 297 -10.53 15.93 -15.90
CA SER A 297 -10.09 15.57 -14.54
C SER A 297 -11.25 15.56 -13.57
N VAL A 298 -11.21 14.66 -12.60
CA VAL A 298 -12.06 14.69 -11.41
C VAL A 298 -11.21 15.17 -10.25
N VAL A 299 -11.65 16.21 -9.57
CA VAL A 299 -11.00 16.72 -8.36
C VAL A 299 -11.93 16.58 -7.18
N VAL A 300 -11.43 15.94 -6.13
CA VAL A 300 -12.12 15.81 -4.86
C VAL A 300 -11.33 16.54 -3.80
N ARG A 301 -11.95 17.58 -3.22
CA ARG A 301 -11.42 18.36 -2.10
C ARG A 301 -12.07 17.84 -0.81
N GLY A 302 -11.38 16.94 -0.13
CA GLY A 302 -11.81 16.39 1.15
C GLY A 302 -11.49 17.34 2.30
N VAL A 303 -12.52 17.90 2.93
CA VAL A 303 -12.36 18.82 4.07
C VAL A 303 -12.90 18.19 5.36
N PRO A 304 -12.14 18.23 6.46
CA PRO A 304 -12.66 17.84 7.77
C PRO A 304 -13.76 18.82 8.21
N SER A 305 -14.78 18.32 8.93
CA SER A 305 -15.84 19.16 9.47
C SER A 305 -16.41 18.65 10.80
N ILE A 306 -16.35 19.51 11.83
CA ILE A 306 -16.96 19.28 13.15
C ILE A 306 -18.49 19.35 13.03
N ALA A 307 -18.99 20.26 12.18
CA ALA A 307 -20.42 20.38 11.89
C ALA A 307 -20.97 19.10 11.25
N GLU A 308 -20.21 18.48 10.32
CA GLU A 308 -20.62 17.20 9.73
C GLU A 308 -20.61 16.06 10.75
N ALA A 309 -19.65 16.03 11.68
CA ALA A 309 -19.65 15.07 12.79
C ALA A 309 -20.91 15.21 13.66
N THR A 310 -21.24 16.44 14.05
CA THR A 310 -22.46 16.74 14.83
C THR A 310 -23.71 16.34 14.07
N ARG A 311 -23.79 16.67 12.77
CA ARG A 311 -24.93 16.33 11.91
C ARG A 311 -25.15 14.82 11.83
N LEU A 312 -24.07 14.05 11.61
CA LEU A 312 -24.15 12.59 11.52
C LEU A 312 -24.53 11.94 12.86
N GLU A 313 -24.03 12.45 13.98
CA GLU A 313 -24.42 11.98 15.31
C GLU A 313 -25.91 12.22 15.58
N GLU A 314 -26.42 13.42 15.27
CA GLU A 314 -27.83 13.75 15.39
C GLU A 314 -28.72 12.92 14.45
N GLU A 315 -28.29 12.71 13.20
CA GLU A 315 -29.01 11.89 12.23
C GLU A 315 -29.12 10.44 12.72
N GLU A 316 -28.04 9.86 13.24
CA GLU A 316 -28.06 8.50 13.78
C GLU A 316 -28.94 8.40 15.04
N LYS A 317 -28.88 9.39 15.95
CA LYS A 317 -29.77 9.46 17.13
C LYS A 317 -31.24 9.51 16.69
N LYS A 318 -31.60 10.42 15.77
CA LYS A 318 -32.96 10.56 15.24
C LYS A 318 -33.42 9.27 14.57
N ARG A 319 -32.56 8.61 13.78
CA ARG A 319 -32.87 7.33 13.13
C ARG A 319 -33.14 6.22 14.14
N VAL A 320 -32.34 6.13 15.21
CA VAL A 320 -32.54 5.14 16.28
C VAL A 320 -33.85 5.37 17.00
N GLU A 321 -34.17 6.61 17.37
CA GLU A 321 -35.43 6.93 18.04
C GLU A 321 -36.65 6.69 17.14
N ALA A 322 -36.58 7.10 15.87
CA ALA A 322 -37.63 6.82 14.89
C ALA A 322 -37.87 5.31 14.75
N ARG A 323 -36.80 4.50 14.72
CA ARG A 323 -36.90 3.04 14.64
C ARG A 323 -37.52 2.41 15.89
N LYS A 324 -37.20 2.92 17.08
CA LYS A 324 -37.83 2.47 18.34
C LYS A 324 -39.33 2.75 18.33
N LEU A 325 -39.73 3.94 17.89
CA LEU A 325 -41.14 4.34 17.79
C LEU A 325 -41.89 3.46 16.78
N GLU A 326 -41.30 3.21 15.60
CA GLU A 326 -41.88 2.36 14.56
C GLU A 326 -42.11 0.92 15.05
N LEU A 327 -41.16 0.36 15.80
CA LEU A 327 -41.26 -1.01 16.31
C LEU A 327 -42.21 -1.13 17.51
N GLY A 328 -42.28 -0.11 18.36
CA GLY A 328 -43.00 -0.17 19.63
C GLY A 328 -42.43 -1.24 20.59
N GLU A 329 -43.08 -1.40 21.73
CA GLU A 329 -42.63 -2.35 22.77
C GLU A 329 -42.65 -3.81 22.28
N GLU A 330 -43.75 -4.21 21.62
CA GLU A 330 -43.90 -5.58 21.10
C GLU A 330 -42.88 -5.89 20.00
N GLY A 331 -42.65 -4.98 19.05
CA GLY A 331 -41.66 -5.19 17.99
C GLY A 331 -40.24 -5.26 18.55
N LEU A 332 -39.91 -4.46 19.56
CA LEU A 332 -38.62 -4.52 20.26
C LEU A 332 -38.44 -5.86 20.98
N LYS A 333 -39.49 -6.38 21.63
CA LYS A 333 -39.48 -7.69 22.28
C LYS A 333 -39.23 -8.82 21.27
N VAL A 334 -39.94 -8.81 20.14
CA VAL A 334 -39.73 -9.78 19.04
C VAL A 334 -38.29 -9.74 18.52
N TRP A 335 -37.73 -8.55 18.32
CA TRP A 335 -36.34 -8.42 17.85
C TRP A 335 -35.33 -8.86 18.90
N LYS A 336 -35.57 -8.61 20.19
CA LYS A 336 -34.74 -9.13 21.28
C LYS A 336 -34.70 -10.65 21.24
N GLU A 337 -35.86 -11.32 21.18
CA GLU A 337 -35.93 -12.79 21.10
C GLU A 337 -35.22 -13.33 19.86
N ARG A 338 -35.35 -12.67 18.70
CA ARG A 338 -34.64 -13.06 17.48
C ARG A 338 -33.12 -12.93 17.61
N ILE A 339 -32.64 -11.84 18.21
CA ILE A 339 -31.21 -11.60 18.42
C ILE A 339 -30.64 -12.62 19.40
N GLU A 340 -31.32 -12.88 20.52
CA GLU A 340 -30.86 -13.87 21.49
C GLU A 340 -30.82 -15.28 20.88
N LYS A 341 -31.86 -15.69 20.15
CA LYS A 341 -31.83 -16.97 19.43
C LYS A 341 -30.70 -17.05 18.40
N ALA A 342 -30.42 -15.94 17.71
CA ALA A 342 -29.31 -15.87 16.75
C ALA A 342 -27.95 -15.98 17.45
N LYS A 343 -27.78 -15.36 18.62
CA LYS A 343 -26.59 -15.50 19.45
C LYS A 343 -26.42 -16.94 19.93
N GLU A 344 -27.47 -17.54 20.51
CA GLU A 344 -27.46 -18.95 20.94
C GLU A 344 -27.03 -19.90 19.80
N THR A 345 -27.56 -19.66 18.59
CA THR A 345 -27.18 -20.44 17.40
C THR A 345 -25.71 -20.23 17.02
N ASN A 346 -25.23 -18.99 17.03
CA ASN A 346 -23.84 -18.66 16.67
C ASN A 346 -22.83 -19.09 17.74
N GLU A 347 -23.24 -19.18 19.00
CA GLU A 347 -22.41 -19.65 20.13
C GLU A 347 -22.38 -21.18 20.23
N THR A 348 -23.12 -21.90 19.38
CA THR A 348 -23.04 -23.35 19.32
C THR A 348 -21.65 -23.75 18.80
N PRO A 349 -20.83 -24.46 19.60
CA PRO A 349 -19.50 -24.86 19.17
C PRO A 349 -19.58 -25.80 17.97
N PRO A 350 -18.64 -25.72 17.01
CA PRO A 350 -18.57 -26.68 15.92
C PRO A 350 -18.36 -28.11 16.49
N PRO A 351 -18.91 -29.15 15.85
CA PRO A 351 -18.69 -30.53 16.28
C PRO A 351 -17.20 -30.87 16.31
N ALA A 352 -16.72 -31.51 17.38
CA ALA A 352 -15.31 -31.89 17.52
C ALA A 352 -14.83 -32.76 16.34
N GLU A 353 -15.66 -33.73 15.92
CA GLU A 353 -15.38 -34.59 14.77
C GLU A 353 -15.17 -33.82 13.46
N MET A 354 -15.85 -32.67 13.28
CA MET A 354 -15.63 -31.80 12.11
C MET A 354 -14.23 -31.19 12.15
N LEU A 355 -13.80 -30.69 13.31
CA LEU A 355 -12.47 -30.10 13.48
C LEU A 355 -11.38 -31.17 13.33
N GLU A 356 -11.60 -32.36 13.88
CA GLU A 356 -10.68 -33.50 13.83
C GLU A 356 -10.61 -34.15 12.43
N SER A 357 -11.60 -33.92 11.56
CA SER A 357 -11.60 -34.44 10.19
C SER A 357 -10.54 -33.82 9.28
N VAL A 358 -10.00 -32.64 9.66
CA VAL A 358 -8.92 -31.99 8.93
C VAL A 358 -7.60 -32.44 9.54
N PRO A 359 -6.77 -33.22 8.82
CA PRO A 359 -5.52 -33.73 9.38
C PRO A 359 -4.58 -32.56 9.69
N VAL A 360 -4.06 -32.53 10.91
CA VAL A 360 -2.97 -31.61 11.28
C VAL A 360 -1.67 -32.18 10.71
N PRO A 361 -1.02 -31.49 9.77
CA PRO A 361 0.25 -31.96 9.24
C PRO A 361 1.30 -31.96 10.35
N GLY A 362 2.13 -33.00 10.41
CA GLY A 362 3.19 -33.08 11.39
C GLY A 362 4.30 -32.07 11.12
N VAL A 363 5.16 -31.84 12.12
CA VAL A 363 6.27 -30.87 12.04
C VAL A 363 7.29 -31.21 10.95
N GLU A 364 7.34 -32.47 10.52
CA GLU A 364 8.15 -32.96 9.40
C GLU A 364 7.71 -32.43 8.03
N SER A 365 6.49 -31.89 7.92
CA SER A 365 6.01 -31.24 6.69
C SER A 365 6.55 -29.82 6.48
N ILE A 366 7.22 -29.26 7.49
CA ILE A 366 7.76 -27.90 7.43
C ILE A 366 9.04 -27.93 6.58
N ASN A 367 8.95 -27.36 5.38
CA ASN A 367 10.10 -27.14 4.50
C ASN A 367 10.83 -25.86 4.93
N PHE A 368 12.00 -26.01 5.54
CA PHE A 368 12.87 -24.89 5.87
C PHE A 368 13.80 -24.57 4.70
N HIS A 369 14.06 -23.28 4.48
CA HIS A 369 15.16 -22.88 3.61
C HIS A 369 16.48 -23.27 4.26
N HIS A 370 17.38 -23.87 3.49
CA HIS A 370 18.74 -24.11 3.94
C HIS A 370 19.47 -22.76 4.04
N LEU A 371 19.96 -22.44 5.23
CA LEU A 371 20.80 -21.28 5.48
C LEU A 371 22.04 -21.70 6.27
N ARG A 372 23.14 -20.97 6.08
CA ARG A 372 24.36 -21.09 6.87
C ARG A 372 24.56 -19.81 7.68
N ALA A 373 24.44 -19.92 8.99
CA ALA A 373 24.61 -18.79 9.90
C ALA A 373 26.04 -18.74 10.43
N TYR A 374 26.66 -17.56 10.34
CA TYR A 374 27.97 -17.24 10.88
C TYR A 374 27.84 -16.09 11.87
N SER A 375 28.46 -16.20 13.05
CA SER A 375 28.39 -15.15 14.06
C SER A 375 29.66 -15.09 14.90
N ASN A 376 30.03 -13.89 15.36
CA ASN A 376 31.21 -13.66 16.19
C ASN A 376 31.01 -13.74 17.73
N PRO A 377 29.81 -13.70 18.33
CA PRO A 377 29.60 -14.05 19.73
C PRO A 377 29.51 -15.58 19.86
N LEU A 378 30.58 -16.22 20.32
CA LEU A 378 30.66 -17.69 20.46
C LEU A 378 30.04 -18.23 21.77
N GLU A 379 29.62 -17.35 22.69
CA GLU A 379 29.48 -17.75 24.10
C GLU A 379 28.17 -18.45 24.50
N ASN A 380 27.09 -18.46 23.70
CA ASN A 380 25.78 -18.97 24.19
C ASN A 380 24.84 -19.59 23.14
N GLN A 381 25.33 -20.29 22.12
CA GLN A 381 24.44 -20.94 21.13
C GLN A 381 24.67 -22.46 20.99
N PRO A 382 23.91 -23.31 21.71
CA PRO A 382 23.97 -24.76 21.58
C PRO A 382 23.49 -25.28 20.21
N SER A 383 22.59 -24.54 19.55
CA SER A 383 21.97 -24.88 18.25
C SER A 383 22.81 -24.49 17.04
N LEU A 384 23.71 -23.51 17.16
CA LEU A 384 24.69 -23.15 16.12
C LEU A 384 25.97 -24.00 16.20
N LYS A 385 25.97 -25.13 16.91
CA LYS A 385 27.12 -26.05 16.96
C LYS A 385 27.44 -26.75 15.63
N GLN A 386 26.65 -26.50 14.58
CA GLN A 386 27.02 -26.81 13.19
C GLN A 386 27.61 -25.59 12.45
N ALA A 387 28.05 -24.55 13.16
CA ALA A 387 28.94 -23.54 12.60
C ALA A 387 30.17 -24.29 12.09
N GLU A 388 30.30 -24.34 10.77
CA GLU A 388 31.44 -24.98 10.13
C GLU A 388 32.74 -24.47 10.76
N PRO A 389 33.77 -25.34 10.91
CA PRO A 389 35.03 -25.00 11.58
C PRO A 389 35.81 -23.83 10.92
N ASN A 390 35.32 -23.29 9.81
CA ASN A 390 35.85 -22.14 9.12
C ASN A 390 34.88 -20.95 9.22
N LEU A 391 34.66 -20.42 10.43
CA LEU A 391 34.25 -19.02 10.53
C LEU A 391 35.26 -18.22 9.70
N PRO A 392 34.85 -17.43 8.69
CA PRO A 392 35.81 -16.60 7.95
C PRO A 392 36.63 -15.83 8.98
N THR A 393 37.95 -16.00 8.99
CA THR A 393 38.86 -15.51 10.03
C THR A 393 38.75 -14.00 10.28
N HIS A 394 38.11 -13.28 9.35
CA HIS A 394 37.81 -11.86 9.43
C HIS A 394 36.59 -11.51 10.31
N LEU A 395 35.59 -12.39 10.49
CA LEU A 395 34.38 -12.05 11.27
C LEU A 395 34.66 -11.93 12.77
N SER A 396 35.55 -12.77 13.30
CA SER A 396 35.96 -12.72 14.71
C SER A 396 36.75 -11.47 15.06
N GLN A 397 37.28 -10.75 14.07
CA GLN A 397 38.04 -9.51 14.23
C GLN A 397 37.15 -8.26 14.25
N LEU A 398 35.86 -8.38 13.93
CA LEU A 398 34.94 -7.25 13.90
C LEU A 398 34.71 -6.70 15.33
N PRO A 399 34.80 -5.38 15.55
CA PRO A 399 34.63 -4.77 16.88
C PRO A 399 33.16 -4.64 17.31
N ILE A 400 32.24 -5.29 16.60
CA ILE A 400 30.79 -5.24 16.80
C ILE A 400 30.21 -6.65 16.80
N LYS A 401 29.07 -6.86 17.46
CA LYS A 401 28.32 -8.11 17.30
C LYS A 401 27.84 -8.21 15.87
N PHE A 402 28.15 -9.32 15.21
CA PHE A 402 27.87 -9.52 13.80
C PHE A 402 27.27 -10.90 13.55
N GLN A 403 26.28 -10.95 12.67
CA GLN A 403 25.65 -12.16 12.17
C GLN A 403 25.53 -12.06 10.65
N LEU A 404 25.91 -13.13 9.97
CA LEU A 404 25.72 -13.31 8.54
C LEU A 404 24.93 -14.60 8.33
N ASP A 405 23.76 -14.46 7.72
CA ASP A 405 22.94 -15.59 7.31
C ASP A 405 23.07 -15.74 5.78
N ASP A 406 23.83 -16.74 5.36
CA ASP A 406 24.04 -17.08 3.94
C ASP A 406 22.91 -17.99 3.46
N LEU A 407 22.13 -17.49 2.50
CA LEU A 407 21.02 -18.18 1.86
C LEU A 407 21.04 -17.90 0.35
N HIS A 408 20.41 -18.78 -0.42
CA HIS A 408 20.30 -18.61 -1.87
C HIS A 408 19.32 -17.49 -2.23
N SER A 409 19.85 -16.26 -2.40
CA SER A 409 19.09 -15.06 -2.79
C SER A 409 19.90 -14.20 -3.75
N ASN A 410 19.20 -13.45 -4.62
CA ASN A 410 19.81 -12.43 -5.49
C ASN A 410 20.08 -11.10 -4.75
N PHE A 411 19.66 -10.99 -3.49
CA PHE A 411 19.70 -9.75 -2.71
C PHE A 411 20.45 -9.93 -1.39
N VAL A 412 20.97 -8.81 -0.88
CA VAL A 412 21.55 -8.74 0.46
C VAL A 412 20.74 -7.74 1.27
N GLU A 413 20.33 -8.15 2.47
CA GLU A 413 19.74 -7.27 3.47
C GLU A 413 20.78 -6.97 4.55
N ILE A 414 21.01 -5.69 4.82
CA ILE A 414 21.98 -5.20 5.79
C ILE A 414 21.20 -4.45 6.86
N ILE A 415 21.32 -4.91 8.11
CA ILE A 415 20.60 -4.34 9.26
C ILE A 415 21.63 -3.89 10.31
N ALA A 416 21.69 -2.60 10.59
CA ALA A 416 22.40 -2.10 11.77
C ALA A 416 21.40 -1.90 12.92
N VAL A 417 21.66 -2.57 14.03
CA VAL A 417 20.89 -2.42 15.27
C VAL A 417 21.70 -1.57 16.25
N LEU A 418 21.13 -0.46 16.67
CA LEU A 418 21.74 0.54 17.54
C LEU A 418 21.05 0.52 18.90
N ASP A 419 21.81 0.36 19.98
CA ASP A 419 21.27 0.48 21.33
C ASP A 419 21.04 1.96 21.68
N THR A 420 19.81 2.30 22.03
CA THR A 420 19.37 3.65 22.41
C THR A 420 19.06 3.76 23.91
N SER A 421 19.32 2.71 24.70
CA SER A 421 19.05 2.70 26.15
C SER A 421 19.77 3.82 26.91
N THR A 422 20.94 4.23 26.43
CA THR A 422 21.78 5.29 26.98
C THR A 422 21.36 6.70 26.57
N VAL A 423 20.40 6.84 25.63
CA VAL A 423 19.89 8.16 25.20
C VAL A 423 19.11 8.80 26.36
N PRO A 424 19.48 10.03 26.79
CA PRO A 424 18.77 10.75 27.86
C PRO A 424 17.28 10.90 27.56
N ALA A 425 16.45 10.86 28.61
CA ALA A 425 14.99 10.84 28.48
C ALA A 425 14.45 12.05 27.70
N GLU A 426 15.04 13.22 27.91
CA GLU A 426 14.72 14.48 27.22
C GLU A 426 15.06 14.47 25.72
N LEU A 427 15.97 13.60 25.28
CA LEU A 427 16.36 13.47 23.87
C LEU A 427 15.61 12.36 23.13
N ARG A 428 15.03 11.38 23.84
CA ARG A 428 14.31 10.26 23.22
C ARG A 428 13.17 10.67 22.28
N PRO A 429 12.36 11.72 22.55
CA PRO A 429 11.33 12.17 21.61
C PRO A 429 11.88 12.58 20.23
N TYR A 430 13.15 12.97 20.15
CA TYR A 430 13.79 13.39 18.90
C TYR A 430 14.28 12.22 18.04
N LEU A 431 14.28 10.98 18.56
CA LEU A 431 14.73 9.80 17.80
C LEU A 431 13.88 9.58 16.54
N THR A 432 12.56 9.81 16.60
CA THR A 432 11.70 9.71 15.42
C THR A 432 12.11 10.70 14.33
N LEU A 433 12.43 11.94 14.70
CA LEU A 433 12.89 12.96 13.75
C LEU A 433 14.29 12.62 13.21
N LEU A 434 15.19 12.15 14.07
CA LEU A 434 16.54 11.74 13.67
C LEU A 434 16.50 10.62 12.63
N LEU A 435 15.68 9.58 12.84
CA LEU A 435 15.54 8.46 11.92
C LEU A 435 14.94 8.92 10.58
N ASP A 436 13.90 9.77 10.59
CA ASP A 436 13.30 10.32 9.36
C ASP A 436 14.28 11.17 8.52
N LEU A 437 15.32 11.71 9.15
CA LEU A 437 16.38 12.50 8.50
C LEU A 437 17.45 11.65 7.82
N LEU A 438 17.67 10.40 8.23
CA LEU A 438 18.86 9.63 7.83
C LEU A 438 19.02 9.44 6.32
N PHE A 439 17.92 9.17 5.60
CA PHE A 439 17.95 8.93 4.15
C PHE A 439 17.77 10.20 3.29
N GLU A 440 17.58 11.35 3.92
CA GLU A 440 17.27 12.62 3.25
C GLU A 440 18.10 13.78 3.80
N SER A 441 19.31 13.48 4.28
CA SER A 441 20.28 14.46 4.75
C SER A 441 21.49 14.53 3.80
N PRO A 442 22.13 15.71 3.67
CA PRO A 442 23.44 15.82 3.03
C PRO A 442 24.48 14.92 3.70
N ILE A 443 25.47 14.46 2.94
CA ILE A 443 26.54 13.57 3.46
C ILE A 443 27.91 14.20 3.18
N LEU A 444 28.81 14.16 4.16
CA LEU A 444 30.19 14.62 4.02
C LEU A 444 31.06 13.51 3.39
N ARG A 445 31.44 13.67 2.12
CA ARG A 445 32.38 12.79 1.40
C ARG A 445 33.67 13.53 1.13
N GLU A 446 34.79 12.98 1.59
CA GLU A 446 36.15 13.50 1.29
C GLU A 446 36.31 15.01 1.54
N GLY A 447 35.65 15.53 2.59
CA GLY A 447 35.69 16.95 2.95
C GLY A 447 34.69 17.85 2.21
N SER A 448 33.93 17.32 1.25
CA SER A 448 32.86 18.01 0.53
C SER A 448 31.48 17.55 0.97
N ILE A 449 30.54 18.50 1.12
CA ILE A 449 29.15 18.18 1.45
C ILE A 449 28.41 17.86 0.15
N ILE A 450 27.95 16.62 0.03
CA ILE A 450 27.07 16.18 -1.05
C ILE A 450 25.64 16.57 -0.70
N PRO A 451 24.92 17.30 -1.57
CA PRO A 451 23.53 17.71 -1.33
C PRO A 451 22.59 16.53 -1.10
N TYR A 452 21.52 16.73 -0.33
CA TYR A 452 20.59 15.64 -0.01
C TYR A 452 19.89 15.11 -1.27
N GLU A 453 19.72 15.95 -2.28
CA GLU A 453 19.07 15.59 -3.53
C GLU A 453 19.86 14.51 -4.28
N ASP A 454 21.19 14.66 -4.29
CA ASP A 454 22.10 13.68 -4.87
C ASP A 454 22.13 12.40 -4.02
N ILE A 455 22.13 12.52 -2.70
CA ILE A 455 22.08 11.36 -1.79
C ILE A 455 20.80 10.54 -2.01
N VAL A 456 19.63 11.17 -2.08
CA VAL A 456 18.36 10.48 -2.32
C VAL A 456 18.37 9.78 -3.67
N ARG A 457 18.90 10.44 -4.72
CA ARG A 457 19.00 9.88 -6.07
C ARG A 457 19.93 8.67 -6.12
N GLU A 458 21.13 8.78 -5.55
CA GLU A 458 22.09 7.67 -5.50
C GLU A 458 21.55 6.51 -4.65
N LEU A 459 20.96 6.79 -3.47
CA LEU A 459 20.33 5.76 -2.64
C LEU A 459 19.20 5.06 -3.41
N SER A 460 18.37 5.81 -4.13
CA SER A 460 17.32 5.22 -4.96
C SER A 460 17.92 4.34 -6.06
N ALA A 461 19.03 4.72 -6.71
CA ALA A 461 19.67 3.88 -7.72
C ALA A 461 20.34 2.60 -7.14
N ASP A 462 20.79 2.63 -5.88
CA ASP A 462 21.55 1.54 -5.27
C ASP A 462 20.71 0.58 -4.41
N THR A 463 19.55 1.01 -3.92
CA THR A 463 18.76 0.28 -2.91
C THR A 463 17.36 -0.10 -3.42
N LEU A 464 16.94 -1.34 -3.16
CA LEU A 464 15.57 -1.81 -3.41
C LEU A 464 14.61 -1.40 -2.30
N PHE A 465 15.09 -1.45 -1.06
CA PHE A 465 14.36 -1.16 0.16
C PHE A 465 15.30 -0.47 1.14
N ARG A 466 14.76 0.50 1.87
CA ARG A 466 15.45 1.20 2.94
C ARG A 466 14.44 1.59 4.01
N ASP A 467 14.78 1.39 5.27
CA ASP A 467 13.93 1.76 6.39
C ASP A 467 14.76 2.10 7.63
N SER A 468 14.20 2.92 8.51
CA SER A 468 14.80 3.32 9.77
C SER A 468 13.71 3.42 10.82
N THR A 469 13.82 2.63 11.88
CA THR A 469 12.73 2.42 12.84
C THR A 469 13.21 2.33 14.27
N LEU A 470 12.31 2.63 15.22
CA LEU A 470 12.50 2.33 16.63
C LEU A 470 11.96 0.94 16.95
N GLY A 471 12.81 0.08 17.49
CA GLY A 471 12.59 -1.34 17.70
C GLY A 471 13.07 -2.21 16.55
N LEU A 472 12.80 -3.51 16.66
CA LEU A 472 13.23 -4.55 15.71
C LEU A 472 12.10 -5.04 14.80
N SER A 473 11.06 -4.24 14.56
CA SER A 473 9.98 -4.64 13.64
C SER A 473 10.08 -3.87 12.33
N LEU A 474 9.90 -4.59 11.23
CA LEU A 474 9.84 -4.03 9.89
C LEU A 474 8.49 -3.29 9.68
N ASN A 475 8.51 -2.20 8.91
CA ASN A 475 7.30 -1.47 8.49
C ASN A 475 6.51 -0.79 9.63
N ILE A 476 7.20 -0.28 10.65
CA ILE A 476 6.54 0.51 11.69
C ILE A 476 6.32 1.93 11.17
N ARG A 477 5.09 2.43 11.31
CA ARG A 477 4.73 3.79 10.90
C ARG A 477 5.27 4.84 11.90
N GLN A 478 5.32 6.09 11.44
CA GLN A 478 5.68 7.25 12.28
C GLN A 478 4.91 7.25 13.61
N PHE A 479 5.54 7.77 14.67
CA PHE A 479 4.97 7.81 16.02
C PHE A 479 4.61 6.43 16.59
N SER A 480 5.31 5.37 16.22
CA SER A 480 5.21 4.04 16.85
C SER A 480 6.60 3.51 17.16
N CYS A 481 6.67 2.60 18.12
CA CYS A 481 7.85 1.79 18.38
C CYS A 481 7.49 0.31 18.28
N GLY A 482 8.45 -0.48 17.79
CA GLY A 482 8.35 -1.93 17.68
C GLY A 482 8.69 -2.65 18.96
N SER A 483 8.73 -3.98 18.85
CA SER A 483 9.36 -4.83 19.86
C SER A 483 10.81 -4.39 20.10
N TYR A 484 11.27 -4.47 21.35
CA TYR A 484 12.61 -4.04 21.75
C TYR A 484 12.91 -2.56 21.40
N CYS A 485 11.98 -1.67 21.75
CA CYS A 485 12.02 -0.23 21.46
C CYS A 485 13.18 0.56 22.09
N THR A 486 14.03 -0.10 22.89
CA THR A 486 15.33 0.43 23.30
C THR A 486 16.38 0.32 22.20
N ASN A 487 16.07 -0.28 21.05
CA ASN A 487 16.93 -0.30 19.88
C ASN A 487 16.38 0.62 18.78
N ALA A 488 17.26 1.12 17.92
CA ALA A 488 16.90 1.63 16.60
C ALA A 488 17.50 0.70 15.53
N ALA A 489 16.78 0.49 14.43
CA ALA A 489 17.25 -0.31 13.32
C ALA A 489 17.35 0.53 12.04
N LEU A 490 18.48 0.43 11.34
CA LEU A 490 18.67 0.95 9.99
C LEU A 490 18.80 -0.24 9.04
N ILE A 491 17.94 -0.30 8.02
CA ILE A 491 17.81 -1.45 7.12
C ILE A 491 18.04 -0.99 5.68
N LEU A 492 18.88 -1.70 4.95
CA LEU A 492 19.08 -1.54 3.52
C LEU A 492 18.95 -2.90 2.82
N LYS A 493 18.25 -2.95 1.69
CA LYS A 493 18.26 -4.08 0.78
C LYS A 493 18.85 -3.68 -0.55
N VAL A 494 19.87 -4.40 -1.00
CA VAL A 494 20.58 -4.15 -2.25
C VAL A 494 20.67 -5.43 -3.08
N GLU A 495 20.92 -5.29 -4.38
CA GLU A 495 21.31 -6.42 -5.23
C GLU A 495 22.71 -6.91 -4.87
N MET A 496 22.96 -8.22 -5.01
CA MET A 496 24.23 -8.85 -4.60
C MET A 496 25.49 -8.13 -5.14
N PRO A 497 25.56 -7.70 -6.43
CA PRO A 497 26.72 -6.98 -6.95
C PRO A 497 26.97 -5.61 -6.28
N LYS A 498 25.96 -5.04 -5.61
CA LYS A 498 26.04 -3.76 -4.88
C LYS A 498 26.28 -3.94 -3.39
N TYR A 499 26.66 -5.13 -2.90
CA TYR A 499 26.92 -5.36 -1.49
C TYR A 499 27.91 -4.35 -0.87
N GLU A 500 29.07 -4.16 -1.50
CA GLU A 500 30.09 -3.21 -1.00
C GLU A 500 29.54 -1.78 -0.93
N ARG A 501 28.73 -1.41 -1.92
CA ARG A 501 28.04 -0.12 -1.95
C ARG A 501 27.02 0.01 -0.83
N GLY A 502 26.27 -1.06 -0.52
CA GLY A 502 25.37 -1.13 0.63
C GLY A 502 26.11 -0.94 1.96
N VAL A 503 27.27 -1.58 2.14
CA VAL A 503 28.12 -1.38 3.33
C VAL A 503 28.62 0.07 3.43
N GLN A 504 29.06 0.64 2.30
CA GLN A 504 29.45 2.06 2.23
C GLN A 504 28.27 2.96 2.64
N TRP A 505 27.06 2.70 2.16
CA TRP A 505 25.87 3.45 2.54
C TRP A 505 25.57 3.38 4.03
N MET A 506 25.67 2.20 4.64
CA MET A 506 25.51 2.07 6.09
C MET A 506 26.49 2.97 6.85
N HIS A 507 27.75 2.99 6.45
CA HIS A 507 28.77 3.84 7.06
C HIS A 507 28.49 5.33 6.82
N GLU A 508 28.17 5.73 5.59
CA GLU A 508 27.91 7.13 5.25
C GLU A 508 26.66 7.68 5.96
N ILE A 509 25.56 6.93 5.97
CA ILE A 509 24.32 7.34 6.64
C ILE A 509 24.53 7.48 8.15
N LEU A 510 25.18 6.51 8.79
CA LEU A 510 25.36 6.50 10.25
C LEU A 510 26.38 7.51 10.74
N PHE A 511 27.46 7.75 9.99
CA PHE A 511 28.62 8.50 10.49
C PHE A 511 28.95 9.79 9.72
N LYS A 512 28.36 10.00 8.54
CA LYS A 512 28.72 11.13 7.65
C LYS A 512 27.54 12.07 7.34
N SER A 513 26.31 11.72 7.73
CA SER A 513 25.14 12.58 7.62
C SER A 513 25.35 13.95 8.29
N GLN A 514 24.93 15.01 7.61
CA GLN A 514 25.02 16.39 8.06
C GLN A 514 23.61 16.97 8.24
N PHE A 515 23.24 17.30 9.48
CA PHE A 515 21.91 17.84 9.77
C PHE A 515 21.92 19.36 9.65
N SER A 516 21.32 19.89 8.57
CA SER A 516 21.13 21.33 8.39
C SER A 516 19.81 21.78 9.04
N ALA A 517 19.80 23.00 9.60
CA ALA A 517 18.59 23.57 10.22
C ALA A 517 17.40 23.60 9.25
N HIS A 518 17.66 23.87 7.97
CA HIS A 518 16.64 23.85 6.92
C HIS A 518 16.01 22.45 6.75
N ARG A 519 16.80 21.38 6.57
CA ARG A 519 16.24 20.02 6.42
C ARG A 519 15.52 19.54 7.67
N VAL A 520 16.06 19.82 8.85
CA VAL A 520 15.40 19.52 10.12
C VAL A 520 14.02 20.18 10.19
N LYS A 521 13.91 21.46 9.81
CA LYS A 521 12.64 22.20 9.79
C LYS A 521 11.63 21.59 8.81
N VAL A 522 12.05 21.26 7.59
CA VAL A 522 11.17 20.64 6.58
C VAL A 522 10.63 19.30 7.09
N LYS A 523 11.50 18.43 7.60
CA LYS A 523 11.08 17.13 8.15
C LYS A 523 10.17 17.24 9.37
N ALA A 524 10.49 18.14 10.31
CA ALA A 524 9.64 18.39 11.47
C ALA A 524 8.26 18.91 11.06
N THR A 525 8.18 19.82 10.09
CA THR A 525 6.90 20.35 9.58
C THR A 525 6.07 19.26 8.92
N LYS A 526 6.70 18.38 8.13
CA LYS A 526 6.06 17.21 7.52
C LYS A 526 5.48 16.26 8.58
N LEU A 527 6.25 15.96 9.62
CA LEU A 527 5.79 15.14 10.75
C LEU A 527 4.62 15.79 11.48
N ILE A 528 4.64 17.10 11.71
CA ILE A 528 3.52 17.82 12.33
C ILE A 528 2.25 17.70 11.48
N ASN A 529 2.35 17.90 10.17
CA ASN A 529 1.21 17.82 9.26
C ASN A 529 0.62 16.41 9.17
N SER A 530 1.43 15.36 9.36
CA SER A 530 0.95 13.96 9.38
C SER A 530 0.25 13.56 10.69
N ILE A 531 0.34 14.35 11.77
CA ILE A 531 -0.33 14.05 13.05
C ILE A 531 -1.86 13.98 12.87
N GLY A 532 -2.44 14.86 12.06
CA GLY A 532 -3.88 14.87 11.81
C GLY A 532 -4.39 13.55 11.24
N GLU A 533 -3.67 12.98 10.27
CA GLU A 533 -3.96 11.67 9.70
C GLU A 533 -3.80 10.55 10.75
N ASN A 534 -2.73 10.59 11.54
CA ASN A 534 -2.47 9.58 12.57
C ASN A 534 -3.54 9.58 13.67
N LYS A 535 -4.06 10.76 14.07
CA LYS A 535 -5.16 10.88 15.04
C LYS A 535 -6.47 10.26 14.55
N ARG A 536 -6.70 10.23 13.24
CA ARG A 536 -7.90 9.62 12.64
C ARG A 536 -7.79 8.09 12.54
N ASN A 537 -6.61 7.52 12.74
CA ASN A 537 -6.41 6.08 12.78
C ASN A 537 -6.76 5.51 14.17
N GLY A 538 -8.02 5.11 14.34
CA GLY A 538 -8.55 4.58 15.60
C GLY A 538 -7.71 3.45 16.21
N PRO A 539 -7.35 2.37 15.46
CA PRO A 539 -6.45 1.33 15.95
C PRO A 539 -5.11 1.85 16.46
N LYS A 540 -4.51 2.82 15.75
CA LYS A 540 -3.23 3.44 16.15
C LYS A 540 -3.37 4.25 17.44
N VAL A 541 -4.41 5.08 17.56
CA VAL A 541 -4.66 5.86 18.79
C VAL A 541 -4.90 4.93 19.98
N LEU A 542 -5.69 3.87 19.80
CA LEU A 542 -5.94 2.88 20.84
C LEU A 542 -4.65 2.18 21.27
N GLN A 543 -3.79 1.78 20.32
CA GLN A 543 -2.48 1.19 20.62
C GLN A 543 -1.62 2.15 21.45
N LEU A 544 -1.55 3.43 21.06
CA LEU A 544 -0.80 4.44 21.80
C LEU A 544 -1.33 4.64 23.22
N MET A 545 -2.65 4.68 23.40
CA MET A 545 -3.27 4.76 24.73
C MET A 545 -2.95 3.54 25.59
N PHE A 546 -2.98 2.34 25.02
CA PHE A 546 -2.59 1.13 25.75
C PHE A 546 -1.11 1.16 26.15
N HIS A 547 -0.22 1.56 25.25
CA HIS A 547 1.20 1.68 25.58
C HIS A 547 1.43 2.70 26.70
N ASP A 548 0.72 3.83 26.67
CA ASP A 548 0.78 4.84 27.71
C ASP A 548 0.29 4.34 29.07
N VAL A 549 -0.74 3.49 29.10
CA VAL A 549 -1.22 2.87 30.35
C VAL A 549 -0.26 1.78 30.87
N VAL A 550 0.31 0.97 29.97
CA VAL A 550 1.13 -0.20 30.33
C VAL A 550 2.58 0.17 30.67
N PHE A 551 3.15 1.15 29.96
CA PHE A 551 4.58 1.48 30.02
C PHE A 551 4.89 2.84 30.67
N ARG A 552 3.89 3.53 31.25
CA ARG A 552 4.16 4.68 32.13
C ARG A 552 4.82 4.21 33.43
N ASN A 553 6.14 4.36 33.48
CA ASN A 553 6.93 4.55 34.70
C ASN A 553 7.89 5.73 34.48
#